data_AF-A0A949FR98-F1
#
_entry.id   AF-A0A949FR98-F1
#
_cell.length_a   1.000
_cell.length_b   1.000
_cell.length_c   1.000
_cell.angle_alpha   90.00
_cell.angle_beta   90.00
_cell.angle_gamma   90.00
#
_symmetry.space_group_name_H-M   'P 1'
#
loop_
_entity.id
_entity.type
_entity.pdbx_description
1 polymer ?
#
loop_
_entity_poly.entity_id
_entity_poly.type
_entity_poly.pdbx_seq_one_letter_code
_entity_poly.pdbx_strand_id
1 'polypeptide(L)'
;MNVGRGAAQTGRANAGFSERPTSVPGDAEIRGSHRNHPIILKTTSRVAGVIDSLVWNNKEFLDSYDHGRQLQSAVSFDCQQRTTFWPESFNPTEAGSRADGRGAISSSCLLEISVKGNQLRTVNQPAFWLAPHEMSFGHPALNPTVLSPFRIEKSVTIGIQIQHQSFPNVIEYVVTFVVPDGEKHSLAQFEAVTGYMPFEFDQFYFLNPS
;
A
#
# COMPACT_ATOMS: atom_id res chain seq x y z
N MET A 1 -35.24 14.28 55.82
CA MET A 1 -35.60 13.16 54.92
C MET A 1 -35.46 13.67 53.50
N ASN A 2 -34.47 13.14 52.77
CA ASN A 2 -34.04 13.63 51.47
C ASN A 2 -34.87 13.01 50.36
N VAL A 3 -35.21 13.84 49.36
CA VAL A 3 -36.01 13.47 48.19
C VAL A 3 -35.04 12.95 47.10
N GLY A 4 -35.12 11.66 46.79
CA GLY A 4 -34.34 11.04 45.71
C GLY A 4 -35.07 11.13 44.37
N ARG A 5 -34.54 11.90 43.43
CA ARG A 5 -34.79 11.73 41.99
C ARG A 5 -33.45 11.38 41.33
N GLY A 6 -33.29 10.10 40.98
CA GLY A 6 -32.18 9.63 40.18
C GLY A 6 -32.38 10.04 38.72
N ALA A 7 -31.58 10.97 38.23
CA ALA A 7 -31.37 11.17 36.81
C ALA A 7 -30.24 10.25 36.37
N ALA A 8 -30.56 9.24 35.57
CA ALA A 8 -29.57 8.42 34.89
C ALA A 8 -28.87 9.29 33.84
N GLN A 9 -27.62 9.67 34.09
CA GLN A 9 -26.72 10.16 33.05
C GLN A 9 -26.26 8.96 32.22
N THR A 10 -26.92 8.75 31.07
CA THR A 10 -26.39 7.89 30.02
C THR A 10 -25.19 8.60 29.39
N GLY A 11 -23.98 8.26 29.85
CA GLY A 11 -22.74 8.64 29.18
C GLY A 11 -22.66 7.95 27.83
N ARG A 12 -23.05 8.65 26.75
CA ARG A 12 -22.59 8.30 25.41
C ARG A 12 -21.11 8.68 25.36
N ALA A 13 -20.25 7.67 25.32
CA ALA A 13 -18.87 7.86 24.91
C ALA A 13 -18.90 8.45 23.49
N ASN A 14 -18.47 9.70 23.36
CA ASN A 14 -18.02 10.22 22.08
C ASN A 14 -16.83 9.36 21.68
N ALA A 15 -17.05 8.36 20.82
CA ALA A 15 -15.97 7.75 20.06
C ALA A 15 -15.32 8.89 19.29
N GLY A 16 -14.14 9.32 19.76
CA GLY A 16 -13.39 10.39 19.14
C GLY A 16 -13.15 10.03 17.68
N PHE A 17 -13.61 10.89 16.77
CA PHE A 17 -13.09 10.87 15.42
C PHE A 17 -11.59 11.15 15.54
N SER A 18 -10.78 10.10 15.46
CA SER A 18 -9.34 10.23 15.25
C SER A 18 -9.16 11.06 13.98
N GLU A 19 -8.58 12.25 14.09
CA GLU A 19 -8.30 13.08 12.92
C GLU A 19 -7.44 12.28 11.92
N ARG A 20 -7.72 12.44 10.62
CA ARG A 20 -6.89 11.83 9.56
C ARG A 20 -5.46 12.34 9.74
N PRO A 21 -4.44 11.46 9.78
CA PRO A 21 -3.07 11.93 9.84
C PRO A 21 -2.73 12.77 8.61
N THR A 22 -1.83 13.75 8.81
CA THR A 22 -1.32 14.55 7.70
C THR A 22 -0.26 13.74 6.96
N SER A 23 -0.44 13.56 5.66
CA SER A 23 0.54 12.86 4.82
C SER A 23 1.81 13.70 4.70
N VAL A 24 2.98 13.07 4.83
CA VAL A 24 4.26 13.71 4.49
C VAL A 24 4.45 13.74 2.96
N PRO A 25 5.30 14.63 2.42
CA PRO A 25 5.68 14.61 1.01
C PRO A 25 6.28 13.26 0.62
N GLY A 26 5.86 12.71 -0.52
CA GLY A 26 6.24 11.38 -0.99
C GLY A 26 7.21 11.37 -2.16
N ASP A 27 7.68 12.52 -2.62
CA ASP A 27 8.62 12.62 -3.74
C ASP A 27 10.03 12.24 -3.30
N ALA A 28 10.53 11.11 -3.79
CA ALA A 28 11.87 10.63 -3.50
C ALA A 28 12.44 9.81 -4.66
N GLU A 29 13.76 9.60 -4.65
CA GLU A 29 14.45 8.84 -5.68
C GLU A 29 15.60 8.04 -5.05
N ILE A 30 15.73 6.78 -5.46
CA ILE A 30 16.90 5.94 -5.17
C ILE A 30 17.52 5.44 -6.47
N ARG A 31 18.84 5.26 -6.46
CA ARG A 31 19.61 4.88 -7.64
C ARG A 31 20.54 3.70 -7.37
N GLY A 32 20.63 2.81 -8.34
CA GLY A 32 21.69 1.83 -8.50
C GLY A 32 22.22 1.84 -9.93
N SER A 33 23.08 0.88 -10.28
CA SER A 33 23.63 0.77 -11.64
C SER A 33 23.93 -0.68 -11.99
N HIS A 34 23.62 -1.07 -13.22
CA HIS A 34 24.04 -2.34 -13.79
C HIS A 34 24.49 -2.13 -15.23
N ARG A 35 25.68 -2.68 -15.57
CA ARG A 35 26.30 -2.57 -16.92
C ARG A 35 26.36 -1.12 -17.43
N ASN A 36 26.76 -0.18 -16.57
CA ASN A 36 26.84 1.25 -16.86
C ASN A 36 25.50 1.95 -17.14
N HIS A 37 24.36 1.27 -16.93
CA HIS A 37 23.04 1.87 -17.02
C HIS A 37 22.46 2.09 -15.61
N PRO A 38 21.95 3.29 -15.31
CA PRO A 38 21.33 3.54 -14.03
C PRO A 38 20.03 2.74 -13.90
N ILE A 39 19.77 2.26 -12.68
CA ILE A 39 18.46 1.80 -12.25
C ILE A 39 17.92 2.90 -11.35
N ILE A 40 16.78 3.48 -11.70
CA ILE A 40 16.18 4.63 -11.00
C ILE A 40 14.79 4.23 -10.54
N LEU A 41 14.54 4.30 -9.24
CA LEU A 41 13.21 4.17 -8.66
C LEU A 41 12.78 5.52 -8.12
N LYS A 42 11.56 5.95 -8.44
CA LYS A 42 10.97 7.19 -7.92
C LYS A 42 9.67 6.90 -7.21
N THR A 43 9.46 7.58 -6.09
CA THR A 43 8.16 7.67 -5.43
C THR A 43 7.59 9.06 -5.65
N THR A 44 6.26 9.20 -5.56
CA THR A 44 5.62 10.51 -5.67
C THR A 44 4.58 10.77 -4.59
N SER A 45 4.38 12.05 -4.28
CA SER A 45 3.32 12.50 -3.36
C SER A 45 1.92 12.17 -3.89
N ARG A 46 1.75 12.06 -5.21
CA ARG A 46 0.49 11.71 -5.87
C ARG A 46 -0.08 10.40 -5.34
N VAL A 47 0.77 9.38 -5.19
CA VAL A 47 0.40 8.00 -4.81
C VAL A 47 0.91 7.65 -3.41
N ALA A 48 0.88 8.60 -2.49
CA ALA A 48 1.26 8.39 -1.08
C ALA A 48 2.63 7.70 -0.89
N GLY A 49 3.64 8.10 -1.66
CA GLY A 49 5.01 7.60 -1.55
C GLY A 49 5.25 6.19 -2.09
N VAL A 50 4.30 5.65 -2.86
CA VAL A 50 4.49 4.41 -3.61
C VAL A 50 5.43 4.65 -4.80
N ILE A 51 6.11 3.59 -5.25
CA ILE A 51 7.00 3.63 -6.41
C ILE A 51 6.17 3.85 -7.67
N ASP A 52 6.35 5.02 -8.26
CA ASP A 52 5.60 5.57 -9.38
C ASP A 52 6.35 5.42 -10.71
N SER A 53 7.65 5.12 -10.66
CA SER A 53 8.50 4.91 -11.84
C SER A 53 9.68 3.98 -11.52
N LEU A 54 10.00 3.08 -12.46
CA LEU A 54 11.19 2.24 -12.46
C LEU A 54 11.84 2.33 -13.85
N VAL A 55 13.00 2.99 -13.92
CA VAL A 55 13.75 3.14 -15.16
C VAL A 55 15.04 2.35 -15.12
N TRP A 56 15.29 1.55 -16.15
CA TRP A 56 16.61 0.97 -16.43
C TRP A 56 16.90 1.04 -17.92
N ASN A 57 18.14 1.41 -18.28
CA ASN A 57 18.57 1.54 -19.68
C ASN A 57 17.61 2.41 -20.52
N ASN A 58 17.21 3.57 -19.99
CA ASN A 58 16.26 4.52 -20.60
C ASN A 58 14.87 3.93 -20.89
N LYS A 59 14.52 2.79 -20.30
CA LYS A 59 13.22 2.16 -20.44
C LYS A 59 12.44 2.31 -19.13
N GLU A 60 11.24 2.87 -19.20
CA GLU A 60 10.26 2.84 -18.11
C GLU A 60 9.61 1.46 -18.07
N PHE A 61 9.53 0.89 -16.87
CA PHE A 61 8.95 -0.43 -16.63
C PHE A 61 7.53 -0.33 -16.10
N LEU A 62 7.11 0.78 -15.49
CA LEU A 62 5.78 0.91 -14.90
C LEU A 62 4.84 1.76 -15.77
N ASP A 63 3.64 1.26 -16.01
CA ASP A 63 2.53 2.01 -16.60
C ASP A 63 1.77 2.77 -15.50
N SER A 64 2.37 3.83 -14.96
CA SER A 64 1.78 4.61 -13.85
C SER A 64 0.65 5.55 -14.29
N TYR A 65 -0.42 4.99 -14.83
CA TYR A 65 -1.55 5.75 -15.37
C TYR A 65 -2.58 6.18 -14.32
N ASP A 66 -2.88 5.30 -13.36
CA ASP A 66 -3.88 5.46 -12.31
C ASP A 66 -3.37 4.82 -11.01
N HIS A 67 -4.05 5.02 -9.87
CA HIS A 67 -3.63 4.56 -8.53
C HIS A 67 -3.62 3.02 -8.36
N GLY A 68 -3.96 2.23 -9.39
CA GLY A 68 -3.92 0.77 -9.35
C GLY A 68 -2.65 0.15 -9.95
N ARG A 69 -1.78 0.96 -10.59
CA ARG A 69 -0.73 0.43 -11.49
C ARG A 69 0.71 0.57 -10.99
N GLN A 70 0.91 1.28 -9.89
CA GLN A 70 2.22 1.51 -9.29
C GLN A 70 2.86 0.20 -8.81
N LEU A 71 4.18 0.22 -8.58
CA LEU A 71 4.86 -0.88 -7.91
C LEU A 71 4.56 -0.81 -6.40
N GLN A 72 3.53 -1.55 -5.99
CA GLN A 72 2.84 -1.35 -4.71
C GLN A 72 2.50 -2.67 -4.02
N SER A 73 2.08 -2.56 -2.76
CA SER A 73 1.57 -3.69 -1.98
C SER A 73 0.09 -3.51 -1.64
N ALA A 74 -0.63 -4.62 -1.52
CA ALA A 74 -2.01 -4.63 -1.06
C ALA A 74 -2.30 -5.90 -0.28
N VAL A 75 -3.33 -5.86 0.56
CA VAL A 75 -3.81 -7.04 1.29
C VAL A 75 -5.32 -7.07 1.25
N SER A 76 -5.92 -8.25 1.17
CA SER A 76 -7.36 -8.45 1.21
C SER A 76 -7.70 -9.39 2.35
N PHE A 77 -8.77 -9.08 3.10
CA PHE A 77 -9.22 -9.93 4.22
C PHE A 77 -10.68 -10.33 4.07
N ASP A 78 -11.03 -11.46 4.68
CA ASP A 78 -12.40 -12.00 4.65
C ASP A 78 -13.36 -11.37 5.67
N CYS A 79 -12.86 -10.55 6.60
CA CYS A 79 -13.63 -10.00 7.73
C CYS A 79 -14.46 -11.04 8.49
N GLN A 80 -13.99 -12.30 8.56
CA GLN A 80 -14.73 -13.45 9.11
C GLN A 80 -16.13 -13.69 8.49
N GLN A 81 -16.38 -13.16 7.30
CA GLN A 81 -17.64 -13.40 6.62
C GLN A 81 -17.74 -14.86 6.19
N ARG A 82 -18.94 -15.42 6.27
CA ARG A 82 -19.24 -16.78 5.80
C ARG A 82 -19.60 -16.83 4.31
N THR A 83 -19.58 -15.69 3.64
CA THR A 83 -19.82 -15.54 2.21
C THR A 83 -18.55 -15.86 1.42
N THR A 84 -18.69 -15.97 0.09
CA THR A 84 -17.55 -16.12 -0.81
C THR A 84 -16.57 -14.96 -0.65
N PHE A 85 -15.30 -15.28 -0.42
CA PHE A 85 -14.22 -14.30 -0.37
C PHE A 85 -14.10 -13.57 -1.71
N TRP A 86 -14.15 -12.24 -1.68
CA TRP A 86 -13.91 -11.38 -2.81
C TRP A 86 -12.77 -10.41 -2.46
N PRO A 87 -11.64 -10.41 -3.17
CA PRO A 87 -10.46 -9.64 -2.76
C PRO A 87 -10.77 -8.17 -2.52
N GLU A 88 -11.41 -7.49 -3.48
CA GLU A 88 -11.65 -6.05 -3.44
C GLU A 88 -12.65 -5.58 -2.35
N SER A 89 -13.36 -6.51 -1.68
CA SER A 89 -14.39 -6.16 -0.70
C SER A 89 -13.83 -5.60 0.60
N PHE A 90 -12.61 -5.97 1.01
CA PHE A 90 -11.92 -5.37 2.15
C PHE A 90 -10.41 -5.38 1.88
N ASN A 91 -9.99 -4.45 1.03
CA ASN A 91 -8.66 -4.47 0.42
C ASN A 91 -7.92 -3.16 0.65
N PRO A 92 -7.11 -3.03 1.72
CA PRO A 92 -6.16 -1.94 1.83
C PRO A 92 -5.11 -1.96 0.71
N THR A 93 -4.97 -0.85 -0.02
CA THR A 93 -4.07 -0.63 -1.15
C THR A 93 -3.12 0.54 -0.87
N GLU A 94 -1.82 0.34 -1.10
CA GLU A 94 -0.78 1.31 -0.69
C GLU A 94 -0.89 2.64 -1.44
N ALA A 95 -1.13 2.62 -2.76
CA ALA A 95 -1.11 3.82 -3.60
C ALA A 95 -2.34 4.71 -3.42
N GLY A 96 -3.50 4.13 -3.10
CA GLY A 96 -4.77 4.82 -2.98
C GLY A 96 -5.96 3.95 -3.35
N SER A 97 -7.16 4.53 -3.30
CA SER A 97 -8.42 3.90 -3.65
C SER A 97 -8.69 3.97 -5.15
N ARG A 98 -9.65 3.18 -5.63
CA ARG A 98 -10.14 3.25 -7.01
C ARG A 98 -10.63 4.65 -7.39
N ALA A 99 -11.25 5.35 -6.44
CA ALA A 99 -11.81 6.68 -6.66
C ALA A 99 -10.74 7.74 -6.96
N ASP A 100 -9.50 7.52 -6.52
CA ASP A 100 -8.39 8.43 -6.79
C ASP A 100 -8.05 8.42 -8.30
N GLY A 101 -8.25 7.28 -8.99
CA GLY A 101 -8.11 7.16 -10.45
C GLY A 101 -6.81 7.78 -10.97
N ARG A 102 -6.91 8.74 -11.89
CA ARG A 102 -5.77 9.52 -12.42
C ARG A 102 -5.50 10.82 -11.65
N GLY A 103 -6.18 11.01 -10.53
CA GLY A 103 -6.11 12.22 -9.72
C GLY A 103 -4.69 12.54 -9.24
N ALA A 104 -4.54 13.74 -8.72
CA ALA A 104 -3.27 14.24 -8.19
C ALA A 104 -3.06 13.92 -6.71
N ILE A 105 -4.06 13.34 -6.04
CA ILE A 105 -4.10 13.15 -4.59
C ILE A 105 -4.51 11.71 -4.29
N SER A 106 -3.82 11.11 -3.34
CA SER A 106 -4.15 9.79 -2.81
C SER A 106 -5.07 9.87 -1.58
N SER A 107 -5.96 8.90 -1.50
CA SER A 107 -6.75 8.60 -0.30
C SER A 107 -5.92 7.85 0.74
N SER A 108 -4.86 7.14 0.37
CA SER A 108 -3.85 6.61 1.30
C SER A 108 -3.06 7.75 1.94
N CYS A 109 -2.35 7.46 3.01
CA CYS A 109 -1.58 8.46 3.76
C CYS A 109 -0.15 7.98 3.97
N LEU A 110 0.83 8.71 3.45
CA LEU A 110 2.24 8.45 3.75
C LEU A 110 2.57 9.02 5.13
N LEU A 111 2.95 8.15 6.05
CA LEU A 111 3.29 8.54 7.42
C LEU A 111 4.79 8.86 7.57
N GLU A 112 5.63 8.06 6.92
CA GLU A 112 7.09 8.21 6.97
C GLU A 112 7.73 7.85 5.63
N ILE A 113 8.80 8.55 5.29
CA ILE A 113 9.69 8.21 4.18
C ILE A 113 11.14 8.52 4.56
N SER A 114 12.06 7.65 4.19
CA SER A 114 13.50 7.90 4.32
C SER A 114 14.28 7.30 3.16
N VAL A 115 15.34 8.01 2.76
CA VAL A 115 16.26 7.59 1.69
C VAL A 115 17.68 7.59 2.22
N LYS A 116 18.40 6.51 1.92
CA LYS A 116 19.83 6.39 2.21
C LYS A 116 20.55 5.70 1.05
N GLY A 117 21.16 6.49 0.17
CA GLY A 117 21.87 5.97 -1.00
C GLY A 117 20.92 5.23 -1.95
N ASN A 118 21.09 3.91 -2.05
CA ASN A 118 20.28 3.00 -2.88
C ASN A 118 19.10 2.36 -2.11
N GLN A 119 18.78 2.87 -0.92
CA GLN A 119 17.73 2.34 -0.04
C GLN A 119 16.62 3.35 0.19
N LEU A 120 15.37 2.88 0.12
CA LEU A 120 14.15 3.61 0.44
C LEU A 120 13.42 2.86 1.56
N ARG A 121 12.93 3.57 2.57
CA ARG A 121 11.94 3.04 3.52
C ARG A 121 10.70 3.93 3.52
N THR A 122 9.52 3.33 3.56
CA THR A 122 8.23 4.02 3.74
C THR A 122 7.38 3.36 4.81
N VAL A 123 6.56 4.16 5.49
CA VAL A 123 5.43 3.70 6.31
C VAL A 123 4.18 4.39 5.76
N ASN A 124 3.23 3.60 5.26
CA ASN A 124 2.00 4.08 4.65
C ASN A 124 0.80 3.55 5.42
N GLN A 125 -0.23 4.38 5.61
CA GLN A 125 -1.56 3.97 6.01
C GLN A 125 -2.41 3.84 4.74
N PRO A 126 -2.67 2.61 4.26
CA PRO A 126 -3.38 2.40 3.01
C PRO A 126 -4.85 2.78 3.13
N ALA A 127 -5.42 3.32 2.07
CA ALA A 127 -6.86 3.38 1.88
C ALA A 127 -7.39 2.01 1.42
N PHE A 128 -8.68 1.76 1.63
CA PHE A 128 -9.35 0.65 0.99
C PHE A 128 -9.56 0.95 -0.50
N TRP A 129 -9.42 -0.08 -1.35
CA TRP A 129 -9.66 0.02 -2.78
C TRP A 129 -11.05 0.56 -3.12
N LEU A 130 -12.08 0.06 -2.42
CA LEU A 130 -13.45 0.55 -2.50
C LEU A 130 -13.76 1.49 -1.34
N ALA A 131 -14.46 2.59 -1.61
CA ALA A 131 -15.05 3.43 -0.57
C ALA A 131 -16.29 2.73 0.05
N PRO A 132 -16.72 3.13 1.26
CA PRO A 132 -17.93 2.58 1.87
C PRO A 132 -19.13 2.70 0.93
N HIS A 133 -19.93 1.62 0.88
CA HIS A 133 -21.11 1.48 0.01
C HIS A 133 -20.82 1.32 -1.50
N GLU A 134 -19.56 1.31 -1.92
CA GLU A 134 -19.22 0.90 -3.28
C GLU A 134 -19.29 -0.62 -3.46
N MET A 135 -19.22 -1.05 -4.72
CA MET A 135 -19.19 -2.47 -5.09
C MET A 135 -18.17 -2.70 -6.21
N SER A 136 -17.71 -3.94 -6.30
CA SER A 136 -16.92 -4.46 -7.41
C SER A 136 -17.53 -5.78 -7.88
N PHE A 137 -17.88 -5.88 -9.16
CA PHE A 137 -18.54 -7.06 -9.76
C PHE A 137 -19.74 -7.60 -8.95
N GLY A 138 -20.51 -6.72 -8.29
CA GLY A 138 -21.65 -7.10 -7.46
C GLY A 138 -21.31 -7.49 -6.02
N HIS A 139 -20.03 -7.46 -5.63
CA HIS A 139 -19.57 -7.66 -4.26
C HIS A 139 -19.40 -6.31 -3.55
N PRO A 140 -20.10 -6.07 -2.43
CA PRO A 140 -20.00 -4.80 -1.71
C PRO A 140 -18.67 -4.64 -0.98
N ALA A 141 -18.29 -3.38 -0.80
CA ALA A 141 -17.28 -2.95 0.16
C ALA A 141 -17.73 -3.31 1.60
N LEU A 142 -16.78 -3.79 2.41
CA LEU A 142 -17.00 -4.18 3.81
C LEU A 142 -16.41 -3.17 4.80
N ASN A 143 -15.61 -2.24 4.30
CA ASN A 143 -14.96 -1.21 5.09
C ASN A 143 -15.95 -0.10 5.49
N PRO A 144 -15.87 0.39 6.75
CA PRO A 144 -16.71 1.48 7.23
C PRO A 144 -16.16 2.87 6.87
N THR A 145 -14.88 2.96 6.47
CA THR A 145 -14.15 4.19 6.16
C THR A 145 -13.33 4.03 4.89
N VAL A 146 -12.88 5.13 4.28
CA VAL A 146 -11.95 5.09 3.14
C VAL A 146 -10.53 4.75 3.59
N LEU A 147 -10.00 5.47 4.58
CA LEU A 147 -8.68 5.20 5.12
C LEU A 147 -8.77 4.00 6.08
N SER A 148 -7.86 3.04 5.92
CA SER A 148 -7.87 1.82 6.72
C SER A 148 -7.10 2.01 8.04
N PRO A 149 -7.35 1.18 9.06
CA PRO A 149 -6.55 1.21 10.29
C PRO A 149 -5.18 0.52 10.16
N PHE A 150 -4.90 -0.13 9.02
CA PHE A 150 -3.68 -0.91 8.77
C PHE A 150 -2.46 -0.02 8.52
N ARG A 151 -1.28 -0.63 8.54
CA ARG A 151 -0.06 -0.01 7.99
C ARG A 151 0.67 -0.96 7.07
N ILE A 152 1.31 -0.39 6.05
CA ILE A 152 2.26 -1.06 5.18
C ILE A 152 3.61 -0.41 5.41
N GLU A 153 4.58 -1.20 5.89
CA GLU A 153 5.97 -0.78 5.98
C GLU A 153 6.75 -1.43 4.85
N LYS A 154 7.51 -0.63 4.11
CA LYS A 154 8.25 -1.10 2.94
C LYS A 154 9.69 -0.64 3.03
N SER A 155 10.63 -1.53 2.69
CA SER A 155 12.04 -1.24 2.47
C SER A 155 12.44 -1.76 1.10
N VAL A 156 13.04 -0.89 0.28
CA VAL A 156 13.49 -1.22 -1.08
C VAL A 156 14.96 -0.89 -1.23
N THR A 157 15.74 -1.85 -1.70
CA THR A 157 17.19 -1.70 -1.94
C THR A 157 17.52 -2.05 -3.39
N ILE A 158 18.18 -1.16 -4.12
CA ILE A 158 18.71 -1.49 -5.46
C ILE A 158 20.11 -2.07 -5.33
N GLY A 159 20.26 -3.34 -5.68
CA GLY A 159 21.50 -4.08 -5.62
C GLY A 159 21.74 -4.71 -4.26
N ILE A 160 21.96 -6.02 -4.25
CA ILE A 160 22.19 -6.79 -3.02
C ILE A 160 23.53 -7.53 -3.05
N GLN A 161 23.99 -7.91 -1.86
CA GLN A 161 25.08 -8.87 -1.69
C GLN A 161 24.50 -10.15 -1.10
N ILE A 162 24.81 -11.30 -1.70
CA ILE A 162 24.52 -12.60 -1.11
C ILE A 162 25.87 -13.30 -0.94
N GLN A 163 26.24 -13.56 0.32
CA GLN A 163 27.57 -14.07 0.69
C GLN A 163 28.70 -13.18 0.13
N HIS A 164 29.48 -13.69 -0.83
CA HIS A 164 30.59 -12.98 -1.47
C HIS A 164 30.28 -12.51 -2.90
N GLN A 165 29.01 -12.60 -3.33
CA GLN A 165 28.59 -12.24 -4.67
C GLN A 165 27.68 -11.00 -4.69
N SER A 166 27.98 -10.09 -5.62
CA SER A 166 27.22 -8.87 -5.86
C SER A 166 26.18 -9.05 -6.96
N PHE A 167 24.95 -8.65 -6.67
CA PHE A 167 23.82 -8.65 -7.61
C PHE A 167 23.27 -7.23 -7.78
N PRO A 168 23.98 -6.36 -8.53
CA PRO A 168 23.65 -4.94 -8.63
C PRO A 168 22.34 -4.66 -9.41
N ASN A 169 21.81 -5.66 -10.11
CA ASN A 169 20.58 -5.61 -10.89
C ASN A 169 19.35 -6.21 -10.18
N VAL A 170 19.48 -6.58 -8.90
CA VAL A 170 18.37 -7.11 -8.10
C VAL A 170 17.80 -5.99 -7.25
N ILE A 171 16.48 -5.81 -7.27
CA ILE A 171 15.78 -4.92 -6.36
C ILE A 171 15.21 -5.80 -5.25
N GLU A 172 15.72 -5.64 -4.03
CA GLU A 172 15.14 -6.27 -2.86
C GLU A 172 13.95 -5.43 -2.39
N TYR A 173 12.80 -6.08 -2.22
CA TYR A 173 11.56 -5.48 -1.78
C TYR A 173 11.08 -6.23 -0.55
N VAL A 174 11.24 -5.62 0.62
CA VAL A 174 10.78 -6.17 1.90
C VAL A 174 9.57 -5.38 2.34
N VAL A 175 8.45 -6.08 2.58
CA VAL A 175 7.21 -5.46 3.03
C VAL A 175 6.68 -6.15 4.28
N THR A 176 6.19 -5.35 5.21
CA THR A 176 5.49 -5.79 6.42
C THR A 176 4.08 -5.21 6.40
N PHE A 177 3.08 -6.08 6.53
CA PHE A 177 1.69 -5.71 6.69
C PHE A 177 1.34 -5.72 8.17
N VAL A 178 1.09 -4.54 8.75
CA VAL A 178 0.73 -4.39 10.16
C VAL A 178 -0.78 -4.39 10.28
N VAL A 179 -1.30 -5.48 10.86
CA VAL A 179 -2.71 -5.66 11.19
C VAL A 179 -2.95 -5.12 12.61
N PRO A 180 -3.93 -4.22 12.82
CA PRO A 180 -4.25 -3.70 14.14
C PRO A 180 -4.63 -4.79 15.14
N ASP A 181 -4.29 -4.56 16.41
CA ASP A 181 -4.70 -5.45 17.50
C ASP A 181 -6.22 -5.61 17.54
N GLY A 182 -6.66 -6.86 17.65
CA GLY A 182 -8.07 -7.20 17.74
C GLY A 182 -8.80 -7.36 16.40
N GLU A 183 -8.17 -7.01 15.27
CA GLU A 183 -8.68 -7.41 13.95
C GLU A 183 -8.65 -8.94 13.81
N LYS A 184 -9.73 -9.50 13.25
CA LYS A 184 -9.91 -10.95 13.13
C LYS A 184 -10.27 -11.29 11.71
N HIS A 185 -9.47 -12.17 11.11
CA HIS A 185 -9.65 -12.68 9.76
C HIS A 185 -9.29 -14.16 9.76
N SER A 186 -10.01 -14.98 8.99
CA SER A 186 -9.67 -16.39 8.78
C SER A 186 -8.87 -16.61 7.50
N LEU A 187 -8.94 -15.67 6.58
CA LEU A 187 -8.23 -15.68 5.32
C LEU A 187 -7.69 -14.28 5.00
N ALA A 188 -6.47 -14.26 4.48
CA ALA A 188 -5.84 -13.08 3.92
C ALA A 188 -5.17 -13.44 2.59
N GLN A 189 -5.37 -12.60 1.57
CA GLN A 189 -4.64 -12.65 0.30
C GLN A 189 -3.70 -11.45 0.23
N PHE A 190 -2.42 -11.71 -0.01
CA PHE A 190 -1.39 -10.68 -0.08
C PHE A 190 -0.95 -10.48 -1.52
N GLU A 191 -1.01 -9.23 -1.97
CA GLU A 191 -0.23 -8.74 -3.09
C GLU A 191 1.05 -8.15 -2.51
N ALA A 192 2.03 -9.00 -2.26
CA ALA A 192 3.29 -8.60 -1.63
C ALA A 192 3.98 -7.51 -2.47
N VAL A 193 4.02 -7.69 -3.78
CA VAL A 193 4.40 -6.65 -4.73
C VAL A 193 3.61 -6.88 -6.02
N THR A 194 2.95 -5.84 -6.50
CA THR A 194 2.27 -5.80 -7.79
C THR A 194 2.73 -4.57 -8.55
N GLY A 195 2.67 -4.60 -9.87
CA GLY A 195 2.99 -3.47 -10.73
C GLY A 195 2.55 -3.79 -12.15
N TYR A 196 1.99 -2.80 -12.83
CA TYR A 196 1.51 -2.98 -14.20
C TYR A 196 2.58 -2.49 -15.16
N MET A 197 2.97 -3.35 -16.08
CA MET A 197 4.02 -3.07 -17.05
C MET A 197 3.39 -2.63 -18.38
N PRO A 198 4.04 -1.76 -19.16
CA PRO A 198 3.67 -1.50 -20.54
C PRO A 198 3.54 -2.79 -21.38
N PHE A 199 2.71 -2.77 -22.41
CA PHE A 199 2.33 -3.96 -23.19
C PHE A 199 3.54 -4.69 -23.82
N GLU A 200 4.65 -3.99 -24.07
CA GLU A 200 5.89 -4.59 -24.58
C GLU A 200 6.57 -5.55 -23.59
N PHE A 201 6.18 -5.55 -22.31
CA PHE A 201 6.62 -6.52 -21.31
C PHE A 201 5.57 -7.63 -21.16
N ASP A 202 5.56 -8.57 -22.10
CA ASP A 202 4.56 -9.65 -22.18
C ASP A 202 5.04 -11.00 -21.62
N GLN A 203 6.32 -11.10 -21.22
CA GLN A 203 6.91 -12.30 -20.63
C GLN A 203 7.18 -12.10 -19.14
N PHE A 204 6.77 -13.09 -18.34
CA PHE A 204 7.12 -13.18 -16.92
C PHE A 204 8.07 -14.35 -16.70
N TYR A 205 9.26 -14.03 -16.19
CA TYR A 205 10.26 -15.03 -15.81
C TYR A 205 10.39 -15.06 -14.29
N PHE A 206 10.38 -16.25 -13.72
CA PHE A 206 10.67 -16.46 -12.30
C PHE A 206 11.84 -17.43 -12.16
N LEU A 207 12.68 -17.19 -11.17
CA LEU A 207 13.69 -18.16 -10.77
C LEU A 207 13.00 -19.19 -9.88
N ASN A 208 13.00 -20.46 -10.28
CA ASN A 208 12.70 -21.54 -9.36
C ASN A 208 13.98 -21.86 -8.58
N PRO A 209 14.05 -21.60 -7.27
CA PRO A 209 15.26 -21.83 -6.48
C PRO A 209 15.50 -23.32 -6.16
N SER A 210 14.72 -24.23 -6.76
CA SER A 210 14.81 -25.69 -6.62
C SER A 210 16.22 -26.22 -6.84
#